data_AF-A0A7V5ZEQ1-F1
#
_entry.id   AF-A0A7V5ZEQ1-F1
#
_cell.length_a   1.000
_cell.length_b   1.000
_cell.length_c   1.000
_cell.angle_alpha   90.00
_cell.angle_beta   90.00
_cell.angle_gamma   90.00
#
_symmetry.space_group_name_H-M   'P 1'
#
loop_
_entity.id
_entity.type
_entity.pdbx_description
1 polymer ?
#
loop_
_entity_poly.entity_id
_entity_poly.type
_entity_poly.pdbx_seq_one_letter_code
_entity_poly.pdbx_strand_id
1 'polypeptide(L)' 'MALKITLVRSPIGYSKRQKRTVEALGLRRMNQSVIKPDNPAIRGMVRKISHLVAVEEVADEPVAHEATAEEATTDVSA' A
#
# COMPACT_ATOMS: atom_id res chain seq x y z
N MET A 1 12.40 -2.50 -11.54
CA MET A 1 12.12 -1.45 -10.55
C MET A 1 10.69 -1.60 -10.05
N ALA A 2 10.51 -1.52 -8.75
CA ALA A 2 9.20 -1.61 -8.11
C ALA A 2 8.85 -0.28 -7.43
N LEU A 3 7.56 -0.06 -7.22
CA LEU A 3 7.03 1.08 -6.50
C LEU A 3 6.51 0.59 -5.15
N LYS A 4 7.04 1.12 -4.07
CA LYS A 4 6.45 1.00 -2.74
C LYS A 4 5.44 2.12 -2.57
N ILE A 5 4.17 1.74 -2.41
CA ILE A 5 3.04 2.66 -2.32
C ILE A 5 2.50 2.59 -0.90
N THR A 6 2.47 3.72 -0.20
CA THR A 6 2.02 3.82 1.19
C THR A 6 0.78 4.70 1.29
N LEU A 7 -0.27 4.24 1.98
CA LEU A 7 -1.48 5.05 2.20
C LEU A 7 -1.27 6.05 3.35
N VAL A 8 -1.09 7.33 3.02
CA VAL A 8 -0.82 8.40 4.01
C VAL A 8 -2.07 9.18 4.42
N ARG A 9 -3.15 9.15 3.62
CA ARG A 9 -4.44 9.78 3.96
C ARG A 9 -5.60 8.83 3.75
N SER A 10 -6.60 8.94 4.62
CA SER A 10 -7.79 8.09 4.59
C SER A 10 -8.65 8.34 3.35
N PRO A 11 -9.09 7.29 2.62
CA PRO A 11 -9.94 7.43 1.44
C PRO A 11 -11.43 7.67 1.79
N ILE A 12 -11.84 7.66 3.07
CA ILE A 12 -13.25 7.68 3.51
C ILE A 12 -14.01 8.92 3.00
N GLY A 13 -13.37 10.08 2.94
CA GLY A 13 -13.97 11.33 2.46
C GLY A 13 -13.95 11.54 0.94
N TYR A 14 -13.37 10.61 0.18
CA TYR A 14 -13.11 10.78 -1.25
C TYR A 14 -14.11 10.01 -2.13
N SER A 15 -14.04 10.24 -3.44
CA SER A 15 -14.99 9.65 -4.40
C SER A 15 -14.97 8.11 -4.37
N LYS A 16 -16.12 7.48 -4.69
CA LYS A 16 -16.24 6.01 -4.78
C LYS A 16 -15.23 5.39 -5.76
N ARG A 17 -14.77 6.14 -6.76
CA ARG A 17 -13.76 5.69 -7.75
C ARG A 17 -12.36 5.63 -7.13
N GLN A 18 -12.00 6.63 -6.32
CA GLN A 18 -10.72 6.67 -5.62
C GLN A 18 -10.67 5.59 -4.54
N LYS A 19 -11.74 5.40 -3.77
CA LYS A 19 -11.87 4.29 -2.79
C LYS A 19 -11.59 2.93 -3.43
N ARG A 20 -12.25 2.65 -4.56
CA ARG A 20 -12.03 1.41 -5.32
C ARG A 20 -10.60 1.27 -5.86
N THR A 21 -9.95 2.39 -6.22
CA THR A 21 -8.56 2.36 -6.68
C THR A 21 -7.60 2.00 -5.53
N VAL A 22 -7.82 2.57 -4.34
CA VAL A 22 -7.04 2.26 -3.13
C VAL A 22 -7.22 0.78 -2.74
N GLU A 23 -8.46 0.28 -2.74
CA GLU A 23 -8.77 -1.13 -2.48
C GLU A 23 -8.15 -2.07 -3.52
N ALA A 24 -8.22 -1.73 -4.81
CA ALA A 24 -7.64 -2.52 -5.90
C ALA A 24 -6.10 -2.61 -5.82
N LEU A 25 -5.45 -1.58 -5.29
CA LEU A 25 -4.01 -1.61 -5.01
C LEU A 25 -3.65 -2.46 -3.79
N GLY A 26 -4.63 -2.86 -2.97
CA GLY A 26 -4.45 -3.68 -1.78
C GLY A 26 -4.26 -2.89 -0.48
N LEU A 27 -4.49 -1.57 -0.52
CA LEU A 27 -4.36 -0.67 0.62
C LEU A 27 -5.68 -0.66 1.40
N ARG A 28 -5.71 -1.32 2.56
CA ARG A 28 -6.91 -1.49 3.40
C ARG A 28 -6.82 -0.70 4.70
N ARG A 29 -5.62 -0.45 5.22
CA ARG A 29 -5.38 0.23 6.50
C ARG A 29 -4.50 1.47 6.29
N MET A 30 -4.62 2.43 7.21
CA MET A 30 -3.76 3.61 7.24
C MET A 30 -2.29 3.21 7.42
N ASN A 31 -1.38 3.92 6.75
CA ASN A 31 0.07 3.67 6.74
C ASN A 31 0.50 2.28 6.24
N GLN A 32 -0.42 1.50 5.68
CA GLN A 32 -0.07 0.26 5.01
C GLN A 32 0.74 0.58 3.74
N SER A 33 1.81 -0.19 3.53
CA SER A 33 2.60 -0.13 2.30
C SER A 33 2.45 -1.41 1.49
N VAL A 34 2.48 -1.28 0.17
CA VAL A 34 2.42 -2.40 -0.78
C VAL A 34 3.44 -2.16 -1.88
N ILE A 35 4.20 -3.20 -2.22
CA ILE A 35 5.14 -3.17 -3.33
C ILE A 35 4.42 -3.65 -4.59
N LYS A 36 4.53 -2.88 -5.67
CA LYS A 36 3.96 -3.21 -6.98
C LYS A 36 5.00 -3.04 -8.08
N PRO A 37 4.93 -3.84 -9.15
CA PRO A 37 5.80 -3.63 -10.30
C PRO A 37 5.52 -2.27 -10.92
N ASP A 38 6.58 -1.57 -11.33
CA ASP A 38 6.43 -0.32 -12.02
C ASP A 38 5.92 -0.56 -13.45
N ASN A 39 4.64 -0.28 -13.68
CA ASN A 39 4.02 -0.35 -14.99
C ASN A 39 3.06 0.83 -15.23
N PRO A 40 2.73 1.15 -16.50
CA PRO A 40 1.88 2.29 -16.83
C PRO A 40 0.49 2.25 -16.18
N ALA A 41 -0.06 1.04 -15.98
CA ALA A 41 -1.38 0.87 -15.35
C ALA A 41 -1.34 1.24 -13.86
N ILE A 42 -0.33 0.77 -13.12
CA ILE A 42 -0.09 1.10 -11.71
C ILE A 42 0.19 2.59 -11.57
N ARG A 43 1.06 3.17 -12.40
CA ARG A 43 1.27 4.63 -12.40
C ARG A 43 -0.02 5.40 -12.68
N GLY A 44 -0.85 4.93 -13.61
CA GLY A 44 -2.15 5.54 -13.91
C GLY A 44 -3.12 5.49 -12.73
N MET A 45 -3.15 4.39 -11.99
CA MET A 45 -3.92 4.24 -10.76
C MET A 45 -3.40 5.18 -9.67
N VAL A 46 -2.10 5.17 -9.40
CA VAL A 46 -1.43 6.03 -8.42
C VAL A 46 -1.68 7.51 -8.71
N ARG A 47 -1.60 7.95 -9.98
CA ARG A 47 -1.88 9.34 -10.37
C ARG A 47 -3.28 9.80 -9.98
N LYS A 48 -4.29 8.92 -10.04
CA LYS A 48 -5.68 9.25 -9.66
C LYS A 48 -5.86 9.49 -8.15
N ILE A 49 -4.95 8.95 -7.34
CA ILE A 49 -4.99 9.00 -5.87
C ILE A 49 -3.71 9.60 -5.29
N SER A 50 -2.97 10.42 -6.05
CA SER A 50 -1.63 10.91 -5.71
C SER A 50 -1.55 11.68 -4.39
N HIS A 51 -2.65 12.28 -3.94
CA HIS A 51 -2.75 13.00 -2.66
C HIS A 51 -3.08 12.08 -1.48
N LEU A 52 -3.43 10.81 -1.73
CA LEU A 52 -3.73 9.81 -0.71
C LEU A 52 -2.52 8.93 -0.39
N VAL A 53 -1.57 8.84 -1.31
CA VAL A 53 -0.46 7.89 -1.24
C VAL A 53 0.90 8.58 -1.33
N ALA A 54 1.88 8.03 -0.63
CA ALA A 54 3.30 8.29 -0.85
C ALA A 54 3.87 7.16 -1.70
N VAL A 55 4.81 7.49 -2.60
CA VAL A 55 5.42 6.53 -3.52
C VAL A 55 6.93 6.63 -3.42
N GLU A 56 7.58 5.49 -3.21
CA GLU A 56 9.03 5.34 -3.16
C GLU A 56 9.44 4.36 -4.27
N GLU A 57 10.44 4.74 -5.09
CA GLU A 57 11.03 3.83 -6.08
C GLU A 57 12.03 2.91 -5.38
N VAL A 58 11.86 1.60 -5.53
CA VAL A 58 12.72 0.59 -4.89
C VAL A 58 13.41 -0.24 -5.97
N ALA A 59 14.73 -0.36 -5.84
CA ALA A 59 15.59 -1.06 -6.81
C ALA A 59 15.53 -2.59 -6.68
N ASP A 60 15.02 -3.10 -5.55
CA ASP A 60 15.22 -4.49 -5.16
C ASP A 60 14.16 -5.45 -5.70
N GLU A 61 14.61 -6.67 -5.97
CA GLU A 61 13.86 -7.80 -6.51
C GLU A 61 12.61 -8.12 -5.67
N PRO A 62 11.55 -8.69 -6.27
CA PRO A 62 10.30 -8.94 -5.56
C PRO A 62 10.52 -10.05 -4.54
N VAL A 63 10.89 -9.70 -3.31
CA VAL A 63 10.74 -10.60 -2.17
C VAL A 63 9.24 -10.81 -2.00
N ALA A 64 8.81 -11.99 -2.45
CA ALA A 64 7.43 -12.41 -2.50
C ALA A 64 6.78 -12.25 -1.13
N HIS A 65 5.60 -11.62 -1.09
CA HIS A 65 4.52 -11.90 -0.14
C HIS A 65 4.88 -12.42 1.26
N GLU A 66 5.84 -11.82 1.96
CA GLU A 66 5.99 -12.08 3.39
C GLU A 66 5.11 -11.09 4.15
N ALA A 67 3.88 -11.54 4.36
CA ALA A 67 3.07 -11.13 5.48
C ALA A 67 3.80 -11.57 6.77
N THR A 68 4.79 -10.82 7.22
CA THR A 68 5.23 -10.86 8.62
C THR A 68 4.25 -10.04 9.44
N ALA A 69 3.18 -10.71 9.85
CA ALA A 69 2.42 -10.36 11.03
C ALA A 69 3.21 -10.84 12.25
N GLU A 70 4.06 -9.98 12.76
CA GLU A 70 4.70 -10.07 14.07
C GLU A 70 4.80 -8.59 14.48
N GLU A 71 4.14 -8.08 15.51
CA GLU A 71 4.17 -8.47 16.91
C GLU A 71 2.87 -8.04 17.62
N ALA A 72 2.37 -8.88 18.55
CA ALA A 72 1.86 -8.50 19.87
C ALA A 72 0.92 -9.58 20.43
N THR A 73 1.47 -10.51 21.22
CA THR A 73 0.98 -10.80 22.58
C THR A 73 2.09 -11.56 23.29
N THR A 74 2.82 -10.83 24.12
CA THR A 74 3.77 -11.31 25.09
C THR A 74 3.10 -12.30 26.04
N ASP A 75 3.76 -13.45 26.16
CA ASP A 75 3.66 -14.43 27.23
C ASP A 75 3.57 -13.76 28.61
N VAL A 76 2.45 -13.95 29.32
CA VAL A 76 2.38 -13.73 30.76
C VAL A 76 2.18 -15.09 31.41
N SER A 77 3.21 -15.46 32.15
CA SER A 77 3.37 -16.63 32.99
C SER A 77 2.18 -16.86 33.94
N ALA A 78 1.76 -18.12 34.05
CA ALA A 78 1.23 -18.74 35.27
C ALA A 78 1.29 -20.28 35.13
#